data_AF-A0A507WAV7-F1
#
_entry.id   AF-A0A507WAV7-F1
#
_cell.length_a   1.000
_cell.length_b   1.000
_cell.length_c   1.000
_cell.angle_alpha   90.00
_cell.angle_beta   90.00
_cell.angle_gamma   90.00
#
_symmetry.space_group_name_H-M   'P 1'
#
loop_
_entity.id
_entity.type
_entity.pdbx_description
1 polymer ?
#
loop_
_entity_poly.entity_id
_entity_poly.type
_entity_poly.pdbx_seq_one_letter_code
_entity_poly.pdbx_strand_id
1 'polypeptide(L)'
;MPVVVENVQLHGTRKAIIPATTNINISAAIEIRDLVNYTFTSSTLGVGEEIVLDIYDFSLSEPTWQPYMLNGSRVKLAKDYEQLQLSASSVLVRFMKTATAAPVGLTMSHR
;
A
#
# COMPACT_ATOMS: atom_id res chain seq x y z
N MET A 1 -3.80 1.83 -23.06
CA MET A 1 -2.61 2.20 -23.83
C MET A 1 -1.38 1.77 -23.03
N PRO A 2 -0.33 1.20 -23.66
CA PRO A 2 0.91 0.90 -22.96
C PRO A 2 1.51 2.19 -22.40
N VAL A 3 2.00 2.14 -21.16
CA VAL A 3 2.71 3.27 -20.55
C VAL A 3 4.18 3.14 -20.95
N VAL A 4 4.73 4.18 -21.58
CA VAL A 4 6.16 4.25 -21.93
C VAL A 4 6.79 5.36 -21.10
N VAL A 5 7.84 5.03 -20.36
CA VAL A 5 8.61 5.97 -19.54
C VAL A 5 10.06 5.83 -19.94
N GLU A 6 10.71 6.92 -20.35
CA GLU A 6 12.13 6.92 -20.74
C GLU A 6 12.51 5.80 -21.72
N ASN A 7 11.68 5.59 -22.75
CA ASN A 7 11.81 4.52 -23.76
C ASN A 7 11.64 3.08 -23.22
N VAL A 8 11.24 2.90 -21.96
CA VAL A 8 10.89 1.60 -21.38
C VAL A 8 9.38 1.39 -21.46
N GLN A 9 8.97 0.36 -22.19
CA GLN A 9 7.56 -0.05 -22.19
C GLN A 9 7.25 -0.82 -20.91
N LEU A 10 6.28 -0.30 -20.17
CA LEU A 10 5.84 -0.90 -18.94
C LEU A 10 4.77 -1.97 -19.21
N HIS A 11 5.05 -3.20 -18.79
CA HIS A 11 4.09 -4.30 -18.77
C HIS A 11 3.42 -4.39 -17.38
N GLY A 12 2.16 -4.82 -17.31
CA GLY A 12 1.40 -4.97 -16.07
C GLY A 12 0.51 -3.78 -15.68
N THR A 13 -0.32 -3.97 -14.67
CA THR A 13 -1.25 -2.95 -14.15
C THR A 13 -0.54 -2.06 -13.13
N ARG A 14 -0.80 -0.75 -13.19
CA ARG A 14 -0.34 0.24 -12.21
C ARG A 14 -1.51 1.13 -11.85
N LYS A 15 -1.76 1.29 -10.56
CA LYS A 15 -2.85 2.13 -10.04
C LYS A 15 -2.32 2.97 -8.88
N ALA A 16 -2.54 4.27 -8.94
CA ALA A 16 -2.39 5.10 -7.75
C ALA A 16 -3.53 4.77 -6.78
N ILE A 17 -3.18 4.31 -5.59
CA ILE A 17 -4.14 3.98 -4.52
C ILE A 17 -4.18 5.06 -3.44
N ILE A 18 -3.11 5.85 -3.31
CA ILE A 18 -3.09 7.12 -2.58
C ILE A 18 -2.42 8.16 -3.50
N PRO A 19 -3.08 9.29 -3.82
CA PRO A 19 -2.48 10.34 -4.64
C PRO A 19 -1.33 11.05 -3.91
N ALA A 20 -0.32 11.48 -4.67
CA ALA A 20 0.84 12.18 -4.12
C ALA A 20 0.44 13.57 -3.61
N THR A 21 0.35 13.70 -2.29
CA THR A 21 -0.04 14.93 -1.57
C THR A 21 0.72 14.99 -0.24
N THR A 22 0.60 16.07 0.53
CA THR A 22 1.15 16.15 1.91
C THR A 22 0.14 15.76 2.99
N ASN A 23 -1.14 15.61 2.61
CA ASN A 23 -2.23 15.37 3.54
C ASN A 23 -2.31 13.90 3.96
N ILE A 24 -2.93 13.68 5.13
CA ILE A 24 -3.39 12.38 5.60
C ILE A 24 -4.36 11.80 4.58
N ASN A 25 -4.24 10.50 4.30
CA ASN A 25 -5.14 9.82 3.38
C ASN A 25 -5.32 8.36 3.78
N ILE A 26 -6.55 7.86 3.64
CA ILE A 26 -6.88 6.45 3.78
C ILE A 26 -7.29 5.95 2.40
N SER A 27 -6.64 4.90 1.91
CA SER A 27 -6.98 4.31 0.62
C SER A 27 -8.38 3.69 0.66
N ALA A 28 -8.99 3.52 -0.51
CA ALA A 28 -10.10 2.57 -0.63
C ALA A 28 -9.65 1.16 -0.19
N ALA A 29 -10.62 0.31 0.16
CA ALA A 29 -10.36 -1.10 0.44
C ALA A 29 -9.85 -1.81 -0.82
N ILE A 30 -8.88 -2.71 -0.64
CA ILE A 30 -8.24 -3.46 -1.72
C ILE A 30 -8.32 -4.94 -1.34
N GLU A 31 -8.93 -5.74 -2.22
CA GLU A 31 -8.89 -7.19 -2.10
C GLU A 31 -7.54 -7.70 -2.63
N ILE A 32 -6.79 -8.33 -1.73
CA ILE A 32 -5.62 -9.14 -2.09
C ILE A 32 -6.15 -10.53 -2.39
N ARG A 33 -6.04 -10.93 -3.65
CA ARG A 33 -6.50 -12.23 -4.13
C ARG A 33 -5.41 -13.27 -3.98
N ASP A 34 -5.84 -14.50 -3.72
CA ASP A 34 -4.94 -15.65 -3.76
C ASP A 34 -4.25 -15.77 -5.13
N LEU A 35 -3.03 -16.30 -5.13
CA LEU A 35 -2.19 -16.53 -6.31
C LEU A 35 -1.80 -15.30 -7.14
N VAL A 36 -2.11 -14.08 -6.68
CA VAL A 36 -1.68 -12.83 -7.31
C VAL A 36 -0.63 -12.15 -6.43
N ASN A 37 0.46 -11.69 -7.06
CA ASN A 37 1.51 -10.96 -6.35
C ASN A 37 1.28 -9.46 -6.47
N TYR A 38 1.00 -8.80 -5.34
CA TYR A 38 0.79 -7.36 -5.28
C TYR A 38 2.05 -6.69 -4.76
N THR A 39 2.52 -5.67 -5.47
CA THR A 39 3.61 -4.79 -5.05
C THR A 39 3.08 -3.39 -4.84
N PHE A 40 3.32 -2.86 -3.65
CA PHE A 40 3.01 -1.51 -3.26
C PHE A 40 4.29 -0.70 -3.21
N THR A 41 4.30 0.47 -3.83
CA THR A 41 5.48 1.35 -3.88
C THR A 41 5.08 2.76 -3.57
N SER A 42 5.69 3.34 -2.53
CA SER A 42 5.50 4.73 -2.15
C SER A 42 6.55 5.65 -2.77
N SER A 43 6.23 6.94 -2.84
CA SER A 43 7.27 7.97 -2.93
C SER A 43 8.16 7.95 -1.67
N THR A 44 9.35 8.57 -1.74
CA THR A 44 10.26 8.66 -0.59
C THR A 44 9.58 9.30 0.61
N LEU A 45 9.65 8.61 1.75
CA LEU A 45 9.15 9.07 3.04
C LEU A 45 10.26 9.73 3.84
N GLY A 46 9.92 10.78 4.59
CA GLY A 46 10.78 11.41 5.57
C GLY A 46 10.97 10.56 6.83
N VAL A 47 11.92 10.95 7.69
CA VAL A 47 12.13 10.30 8.99
C VAL A 47 10.86 10.45 9.83
N GLY A 48 10.32 9.32 10.32
CA GLY A 48 9.10 9.28 11.12
C GLY A 48 7.79 9.34 10.32
N GLU A 49 7.86 9.49 8.99
CA GLU A 49 6.70 9.37 8.12
C GLU A 49 6.44 7.91 7.77
N GLU A 50 5.17 7.51 7.73
CA GLU A 50 4.79 6.14 7.45
C GLU A 50 3.48 6.03 6.68
N ILE A 51 3.40 4.95 5.90
CA ILE A 51 2.14 4.45 5.35
C ILE A 51 1.92 3.06 5.92
N VAL A 52 0.95 2.95 6.81
CA VAL A 52 0.69 1.74 7.58
C VAL A 52 -0.42 0.90 6.94
N LEU A 53 -0.37 -0.41 7.16
CA LEU A 53 -1.32 -1.37 6.60
C LEU A 53 -2.33 -1.83 7.67
N ASP A 54 -3.60 -1.83 7.30
CA ASP A 54 -4.69 -2.46 8.05
C ASP A 54 -5.26 -3.64 7.26
N ILE A 55 -5.72 -4.65 8.00
CA ILE A 55 -6.50 -5.78 7.49
C ILE A 55 -7.92 -5.72 8.06
N TYR A 56 -8.90 -6.21 7.31
CA TYR A 56 -10.27 -6.34 7.79
C TYR A 56 -10.47 -7.68 8.51
N ASP A 57 -10.92 -7.63 9.77
CA ASP A 57 -11.17 -8.83 10.57
C ASP A 57 -12.62 -9.28 10.47
N PHE A 58 -12.86 -10.32 9.69
CA PHE A 58 -14.18 -10.93 9.55
C PHE A 58 -14.55 -11.88 10.70
N SER A 59 -13.62 -12.18 11.62
CA SER A 59 -13.85 -13.12 12.73
C SER A 59 -14.51 -12.49 13.95
N LEU A 60 -14.50 -11.16 14.04
CA LEU A 60 -15.13 -10.41 15.12
C LEU A 60 -16.66 -10.42 14.99
N SER A 61 -17.36 -10.34 16.12
CA SER A 61 -18.83 -10.18 16.15
C SER A 61 -19.29 -8.91 15.43
N GLU A 62 -18.45 -7.88 15.44
CA GLU A 62 -18.57 -6.67 14.66
C GLU A 62 -17.30 -6.52 13.81
N PRO A 63 -17.32 -6.99 12.54
CA PRO A 63 -16.15 -6.92 11.68
C PRO A 63 -15.64 -5.49 11.53
N THR A 64 -14.33 -5.32 11.68
CA THR A 64 -13.70 -3.99 11.62
C THR A 64 -12.27 -4.07 11.12
N TRP A 65 -11.70 -2.90 10.83
CA TRP A 65 -10.29 -2.77 10.45
C TRP A 65 -9.39 -2.86 11.67
N GLN A 66 -8.30 -3.62 11.55
CA GLN A 66 -7.26 -3.71 12.56
C GLN A 66 -5.87 -3.54 11.97
N PRO A 67 -4.88 -3.07 12.75
CA PRO A 67 -3.50 -3.00 12.31
C PRO A 67 -3.00 -4.37 11.84
N TYR A 68 -2.35 -4.42 10.69
CA TYR A 68 -1.67 -5.65 10.28
C TYR A 68 -0.32 -5.74 11.00
N MET A 69 -0.15 -6.78 11.83
CA MET A 69 1.03 -6.99 12.65
C MET A 69 1.84 -8.18 12.12
N LEU A 70 3.15 -8.01 12.01
CA LEU A 70 4.10 -9.07 11.68
C LEU A 70 5.29 -8.98 12.64
N ASN A 71 5.62 -10.08 13.31
CA ASN A 71 6.73 -10.16 14.28
C ASN A 71 6.67 -9.06 15.36
N GLY A 72 5.47 -8.78 15.87
CA GLY A 72 5.24 -7.78 16.93
C GLY A 72 5.28 -6.32 16.47
N SER A 73 5.52 -6.05 15.19
CA SER A 73 5.52 -4.71 14.61
C SER A 73 4.42 -4.53 13.57
N ARG A 74 3.90 -3.32 13.45
CA ARG A 74 2.93 -3.00 12.41
C ARG A 74 3.62 -2.98 11.05
N VAL A 75 3.01 -3.63 10.06
CA VAL A 75 3.47 -3.61 8.68
C VAL A 75 3.26 -2.21 8.11
N LYS A 76 4.33 -1.63 7.57
CA LYS A 76 4.34 -0.26 7.05
C LYS A 76 5.40 -0.05 5.98
N LEU A 77 5.15 0.92 5.13
CA LEU A 77 6.18 1.58 4.33
C LEU A 77 6.71 2.76 5.15
N ALA A 78 8.02 2.94 5.14
CA ALA A 78 8.72 3.98 5.88
C ALA A 78 9.93 4.45 5.08
N LYS A 79 10.65 5.47 5.58
CA LYS A 79 11.92 5.88 5.01
C LYS A 79 12.87 4.67 4.83
N ASP A 80 13.45 4.55 3.64
CA ASP A 80 14.35 3.47 3.20
C ASP A 80 13.67 2.09 3.06
N TYR A 81 12.35 2.03 3.23
CA TYR A 81 11.50 0.85 3.09
C TYR A 81 10.22 1.20 2.29
N GLU A 82 10.40 1.71 1.08
CA GLU A 82 9.32 2.24 0.22
C GLU A 82 8.61 1.18 -0.63
N GLN A 83 8.88 -0.12 -0.41
CA GLN A 83 8.20 -1.22 -1.08
C GLN A 83 7.66 -2.26 -0.11
N LEU A 84 6.43 -2.67 -0.35
CA LEU A 84 5.77 -3.76 0.36
C LEU A 84 5.21 -4.75 -0.67
N GLN A 85 5.49 -6.04 -0.46
CA GLN A 85 4.92 -7.12 -1.26
C GLN A 85 3.92 -7.90 -0.41
N LEU A 86 2.74 -8.13 -0.97
CA LEU A 86 1.73 -9.03 -0.41
C LEU A 86 1.41 -10.09 -1.46
N SER A 87 1.52 -11.35 -1.06
CA SER A 87 1.25 -12.50 -1.92
C SER A 87 0.56 -13.62 -1.13
N ALA A 88 -0.09 -14.53 -1.86
CA ALA A 88 -0.66 -15.77 -1.33
C ALA A 88 -1.55 -15.55 -0.08
N SER A 89 -2.34 -14.48 -0.09
CA SER A 89 -3.19 -14.07 1.03
C SER A 89 -4.56 -13.67 0.49
N SER A 90 -5.63 -14.33 0.93
CA SER A 90 -7.01 -13.93 0.65
C SER A 90 -7.49 -12.98 1.73
N VAL A 91 -7.18 -11.69 1.60
CA VAL A 91 -7.43 -10.68 2.65
C VAL A 91 -7.91 -9.36 2.06
N LEU A 92 -8.70 -8.63 2.84
CA LEU A 92 -9.07 -7.25 2.52
C LEU A 92 -8.15 -6.30 3.28
N VAL A 93 -7.48 -5.40 2.56
CA VAL A 93 -6.52 -4.44 3.13
C VAL A 93 -6.89 -3.00 2.83
N ARG A 94 -6.37 -2.07 3.64
CA ARG A 94 -6.31 -0.65 3.32
C ARG A 94 -5.02 -0.04 3.85
N PHE A 95 -4.60 1.06 3.23
CA PHE A 95 -3.42 1.81 3.65
C PHE A 95 -3.84 3.11 4.31
N MET A 96 -3.17 3.47 5.39
CA MET A 96 -3.31 4.77 6.03
C MET A 96 -1.99 5.50 5.96
N LYS A 97 -2.00 6.65 5.31
CA LYS A 97 -0.85 7.53 5.20
C LYS A 97 -1.02 8.69 6.17
N THR A 98 0.04 9.01 6.91
CA THR A 98 0.09 10.20 7.79
C THR A 98 0.39 11.47 6.99
N ALA A 99 0.32 12.64 7.64
CA ALA A 99 0.81 13.87 7.03
C ALA A 99 2.32 13.74 6.73
N THR A 100 2.75 14.33 5.61
CA THR A 100 4.14 14.28 5.15
C THR A 100 4.65 15.67 4.78
N ALA A 101 5.95 15.90 4.90
CA ALA A 101 6.61 17.16 4.57
C ALA A 101 6.70 17.40 3.05
N ALA A 102 6.77 16.33 2.26
CA ALA A 102 6.74 16.38 0.80
C ALA A 102 5.54 15.59 0.24
N PRO A 103 5.13 15.83 -1.02
CA PRO A 103 4.09 15.03 -1.65
C PRO A 103 4.47 13.55 -1.73
N VAL A 104 3.76 12.70 -0.98
CA VAL A 104 3.94 11.24 -0.99
C VAL A 104 2.69 10.56 -1.50
N GLY A 105 2.86 9.69 -2.51
CA GLY A 105 1.80 8.83 -3.03
C GLY A 105 2.09 7.35 -2.77
N LEU A 106 1.08 6.52 -3.01
CA LEU A 106 1.22 5.06 -2.98
C LEU A 106 0.62 4.48 -4.26
N THR A 107 1.41 3.64 -4.93
CA THR A 107 0.98 2.92 -6.12
C THR A 107 0.93 1.43 -5.84
N MET A 108 0.00 0.75 -6.49
CA MET A 108 -0.13 -0.70 -6.52
C MET A 108 0.14 -1.18 -7.93
N SER A 109 0.92 -2.24 -8.05
CA SER A 109 1.01 -3.06 -9.26
C SER A 109 0.82 -4.52 -8.91
N HIS A 110 0.37 -5.32 -9.87
CA HIS A 110 0.30 -6.77 -9.71
C HIS A 110 0.63 -7.49 -11.00
N ARG A 111 1.07 -8.74 -10.87
CA ARG A 111 1.31 -9.69 -11.96
C ARG A 111 0.57 -10.98 -11.70
#